data_AF-A0A8S3E083-F1
#
_entry.id   AF-A0A8S3E083-F1
#
_cell.length_a   1.000
_cell.length_b   1.000
_cell.length_c   1.000
_cell.angle_alpha   90.00
_cell.angle_beta   90.00
_cell.angle_gamma   90.00
#
_symmetry.space_group_name_H-M   'P 1'
#
loop_
_entity.id
_entity.type
_entity.pdbx_description
1 polymer ?
#
loop_
_entity_poly.entity_id
_entity_poly.type
_entity_poly.pdbx_seq_one_letter_code
_entity_poly.pdbx_strand_id
1 'polypeptide(L)'
;MELLFVLCLLFARQANSENVHDKQEFEWNNTVSTMEKYFELTTPFYYNLTSTDDMMVNVTPEINLSPPVKRVLREIFRSYEPYCWRHSYGRGVGRPLHACPDHAPEQDGLLCYPLCRDGYNGVGPLCWQKCNNLTSVGFACMDVRTSLRSCPWYDKCGIFTRACSSCPANYTNFGCLCGHFYFRDSYSRGIGTPLVCSDSYEQDGALCYDKCNDKYNGVGPVCWQYCPITQPV
;
A
#
# COMPACT_ATOMS: atom_id res chain seq x y z
N MET A 1 20.88 49.14 27.43
CA MET A 1 21.90 48.68 28.40
C MET A 1 21.25 48.05 29.61
N GLU A 2 20.98 46.76 29.64
CA GLU A 2 20.99 45.73 28.58
C GLU A 2 20.25 44.51 29.15
N LEU A 3 19.62 43.78 28.24
CA LEU A 3 18.85 42.55 28.39
C LEU A 3 19.62 41.34 29.00
N LEU A 4 20.65 41.53 29.82
CA LEU A 4 21.60 40.47 30.22
C LEU A 4 21.59 40.06 31.71
N PHE A 5 20.96 40.79 32.64
CA PHE A 5 20.96 40.37 34.07
C PHE A 5 19.66 39.72 34.57
N VAL A 6 18.53 39.89 33.87
CA VAL A 6 17.27 39.22 34.24
C VAL A 6 17.35 37.70 34.05
N LEU A 7 18.25 37.23 33.18
CA LEU A 7 18.61 35.82 33.01
C LEU A 7 19.35 35.21 34.23
N CYS A 8 19.85 36.01 35.17
CA CYS A 8 20.63 35.50 36.31
C CYS A 8 19.78 35.10 37.52
N LEU A 9 18.56 35.66 37.67
CA LEU A 9 17.64 35.27 38.76
C LEU A 9 16.96 33.91 38.51
N LEU A 10 17.10 33.35 37.30
CA LEU A 10 16.66 31.98 37.01
C LEU A 10 17.62 30.90 37.54
N PHE A 11 18.79 31.26 38.09
CA PHE A 11 19.79 30.29 38.55
C PHE A 11 20.19 30.39 40.03
N ALA A 12 19.55 31.24 40.84
CA ALA A 12 19.90 31.35 42.26
C ALA A 12 18.71 31.08 43.18
N ARG A 13 18.85 30.07 44.04
CA ARG A 13 17.97 29.63 45.14
C ARG A 13 16.92 28.58 44.77
N GLN A 14 17.33 27.36 44.40
CA GLN A 14 17.62 26.30 45.38
C GLN A 14 18.61 26.70 46.47
N ALA A 15 18.09 27.13 47.64
CA ALA A 15 18.82 27.10 48.92
C ALA A 15 17.85 27.42 50.08
N ASN A 16 17.45 26.35 50.77
CA ASN A 16 17.30 26.15 52.21
C ASN A 16 16.59 27.15 53.16
N SER A 17 15.78 26.50 53.99
CA SER A 17 15.28 26.79 55.34
C SER A 17 16.07 27.74 56.24
N GLU A 18 15.36 28.62 56.96
CA GLU A 18 15.23 28.65 58.44
C GLU A 18 14.67 30.00 58.97
N ASN A 19 13.71 29.91 59.90
CA ASN A 19 13.44 30.76 61.08
C ASN A 19 12.95 32.23 60.97
N VAL A 20 11.62 32.36 61.13
CA VAL A 20 10.83 33.09 62.16
C VAL A 20 11.44 34.32 62.89
N HIS A 21 10.82 35.52 62.75
CA HIS A 21 10.15 36.32 63.82
C HIS A 21 9.74 37.76 63.35
N ASP A 22 8.42 38.01 63.28
CA ASP A 22 7.61 39.20 63.71
C ASP A 22 8.16 40.66 63.58
N LYS A 23 7.44 41.69 63.06
CA LYS A 23 6.03 42.11 63.29
C LYS A 23 5.42 43.04 62.20
N GLN A 24 4.09 42.95 62.08
CA GLN A 24 3.04 43.95 61.73
C GLN A 24 2.95 44.48 60.27
N GLU A 25 2.08 43.91 59.42
CA GLU A 25 0.59 44.00 59.30
C GLU A 25 0.13 45.21 58.45
N PHE A 26 0.01 44.98 57.14
CA PHE A 26 -0.79 45.79 56.22
C PHE A 26 -1.54 44.83 55.28
N GLU A 27 -2.87 44.92 55.29
CA GLU A 27 -3.81 43.96 54.72
C GLU A 27 -3.61 43.72 53.22
N TRP A 28 -3.28 42.48 52.84
CA TRP A 28 -3.25 42.02 51.44
C TRP A 28 -3.80 40.60 51.29
N ASN A 29 -5.00 40.33 51.83
CA ASN A 29 -5.53 38.96 51.93
C ASN A 29 -6.76 38.63 51.06
N ASN A 30 -7.18 39.47 50.10
CA ASN A 30 -8.40 39.19 49.32
C ASN A 30 -8.24 39.08 47.79
N THR A 31 -7.01 39.13 47.26
CA THR A 31 -6.78 39.07 45.79
C THR A 31 -5.91 37.92 45.31
N VAL A 32 -5.20 37.21 46.20
CA VAL A 32 -4.36 36.06 45.81
C VAL A 32 -5.14 34.74 45.87
N SER A 33 -6.04 34.58 46.84
CA SER A 33 -6.81 33.34 47.00
C SER A 33 -7.82 33.10 45.87
N THR A 34 -8.16 34.15 45.11
CA THR A 34 -9.09 34.07 43.97
C THR A 34 -8.40 33.73 42.65
N MET A 35 -7.08 33.89 42.51
CA MET A 35 -6.35 33.47 41.31
C MET A 35 -5.85 32.02 41.38
N GLU A 36 -5.59 31.50 42.57
CA GLU A 36 -5.20 30.08 42.74
C GLU A 36 -6.38 29.12 42.53
N LYS A 37 -7.61 29.58 42.71
CA LYS A 37 -8.80 28.71 42.61
C LYS A 37 -9.31 28.46 41.18
N TYR A 38 -8.78 29.19 40.19
CA TYR A 38 -9.19 29.06 38.78
C TYR A 38 -8.22 28.22 37.93
N PHE A 39 -7.24 27.59 38.55
CA PHE A 39 -6.28 26.70 37.89
C PHE A 39 -6.42 25.25 38.35
N GLU A 40 -7.66 24.77 38.54
CA GLU A 40 -7.90 23.34 38.48
C GLU A 40 -8.03 22.92 37.02
N LEU A 41 -6.94 22.33 36.52
CA LEU A 41 -6.89 21.57 35.28
C LEU A 41 -7.85 20.37 35.38
N THR A 42 -9.11 20.56 34.98
CA THR A 42 -10.00 19.43 34.65
C THR A 42 -10.69 19.67 33.32
N THR A 43 -10.06 19.19 32.25
CA THR A 43 -10.70 18.69 31.02
C THR A 43 -11.50 19.68 30.14
N PRO A 44 -11.56 19.43 28.81
CA PRO A 44 -11.78 20.48 27.84
C PRO A 44 -13.26 20.88 27.82
N PHE A 45 -13.50 22.18 27.91
CA PHE A 45 -14.79 22.77 27.61
C PHE A 45 -15.21 22.37 26.18
N TYR A 46 -16.16 21.46 26.06
CA TYR A 46 -17.11 21.46 24.95
C TYR A 46 -17.89 22.78 25.05
N TYR A 47 -17.49 23.80 24.31
CA TYR A 47 -18.41 24.88 23.97
C TYR A 47 -19.34 24.34 22.88
N ASN A 48 -20.55 23.95 23.30
CA ASN A 48 -21.68 23.74 22.41
C ASN A 48 -21.95 25.06 21.67
N LEU A 49 -21.56 25.14 20.40
CA LEU A 49 -22.12 26.12 19.47
C LEU A 49 -23.54 25.66 19.07
N THR A 50 -24.43 25.55 20.05
CA THR A 50 -25.85 25.50 19.75
C THR A 50 -26.28 26.93 19.49
N SER A 51 -26.45 27.21 18.19
CA SER A 51 -27.37 28.22 17.68
C SER A 51 -28.56 28.38 18.63
N THR A 52 -28.66 29.53 19.30
CA THR A 52 -29.94 30.00 19.81
C THR A 52 -29.98 31.50 19.63
N ASP A 53 -30.93 31.92 18.80
CA ASP A 53 -31.51 33.25 18.89
C ASP A 53 -31.71 33.63 20.37
N ASP A 54 -31.39 34.88 20.69
CA ASP A 54 -31.56 35.52 22.00
C ASP A 54 -30.66 35.02 23.16
N MET A 55 -29.37 35.37 23.12
CA MET A 55 -28.71 36.14 24.20
C MET A 55 -27.30 36.57 23.77
N MET A 56 -27.19 37.75 23.14
CA MET A 56 -25.90 38.39 22.89
C MET A 56 -25.27 38.83 24.22
N VAL A 57 -24.50 37.96 24.87
CA VAL A 57 -23.49 38.46 25.80
C VAL A 57 -22.37 39.01 24.94
N ASN A 58 -22.43 40.33 24.69
CA ASN A 58 -21.32 41.12 24.18
C ASN A 58 -20.15 41.03 25.18
N VAL A 59 -19.34 39.99 25.06
CA VAL A 59 -17.96 40.00 25.55
C VAL A 59 -17.06 40.22 24.34
N THR A 60 -17.25 41.36 23.68
CA THR A 60 -16.11 42.10 23.14
C THR A 60 -15.67 43.07 24.22
N PRO A 61 -14.72 42.73 25.10
CA PRO A 61 -13.71 43.74 25.34
C PRO A 61 -13.05 43.88 23.97
N GLU A 62 -13.20 45.03 23.33
CA GLU A 62 -12.23 45.46 22.33
C GLU A 62 -10.88 45.58 23.06
N ILE A 63 -10.26 44.45 23.41
CA ILE A 63 -8.89 44.43 23.87
C ILE A 63 -8.11 44.77 22.62
N ASN A 64 -7.80 46.06 22.47
CA ASN A 64 -6.87 46.56 21.48
C ASN A 64 -5.47 46.05 21.85
N LEU A 65 -5.27 44.74 21.64
CA LEU A 65 -4.00 44.07 21.80
C LEU A 65 -3.04 44.67 20.80
N SER A 66 -1.91 45.14 21.30
CA SER A 66 -0.84 45.64 20.44
C SER A 66 -0.40 44.52 19.47
N PRO A 67 0.06 44.88 18.25
CA PRO A 67 0.54 43.90 17.28
C PRO A 67 1.48 42.80 17.84
N PRO A 68 2.42 43.08 18.78
CA PRO A 68 3.24 42.03 19.36
C PRO A 68 2.47 41.03 20.24
N VAL A 69 1.49 41.47 21.02
CA VAL A 69 0.71 40.56 21.89
C VAL A 69 -0.21 39.68 21.06
N LYS A 70 -0.80 40.21 19.98
CA LYS A 70 -1.57 39.40 19.00
C LYS A 70 -0.70 38.32 18.35
N ARG A 71 0.59 38.61 18.11
CA ARG A 71 1.54 37.64 17.54
C ARG A 71 1.83 36.51 18.51
N VAL A 72 2.10 36.83 19.78
CA VAL A 72 2.38 35.84 20.83
C VAL A 72 1.17 34.95 21.09
N LEU A 73 -0.02 35.54 21.24
CA LEU A 73 -1.25 34.76 21.47
C LEU A 73 -1.54 33.81 20.30
N ARG A 74 -1.31 34.23 19.05
CA ARG A 74 -1.49 33.36 17.88
C ARG A 74 -0.56 32.15 17.90
N GLU A 75 0.70 32.34 18.29
CA GLU A 75 1.65 31.22 18.41
C GLU A 75 1.27 30.27 19.56
N ILE A 76 0.80 30.81 20.69
CA ILE A 76 0.31 30.00 21.81
C ILE A 76 -0.90 29.16 21.38
N PHE A 77 -1.92 29.77 20.78
CA PHE A 77 -3.11 29.04 20.33
C PHE A 77 -2.81 28.02 19.22
N ARG A 78 -1.84 28.31 18.33
CA ARG A 78 -1.38 27.37 17.31
C ARG A 78 -0.65 26.15 17.90
N SER A 79 0.06 26.32 19.00
CA SER A 79 0.70 25.21 19.73
C SER A 79 -0.27 24.36 20.55
N TYR A 80 -1.47 24.90 20.81
CA TYR A 80 -2.52 24.29 21.61
C TYR A 80 -3.70 23.81 20.77
N GLU A 81 -3.51 23.59 19.46
CA GLU A 81 -4.54 22.96 18.65
C GLU A 81 -4.80 21.55 19.18
N PRO A 82 -6.03 21.25 19.68
CA PRO A 82 -6.35 19.98 20.29
C PRO A 82 -6.51 18.85 19.26
N TYR A 83 -6.23 19.12 17.99
CA TYR A 83 -6.38 18.22 16.85
C TYR A 83 -5.18 18.36 15.91
N CYS A 84 -4.85 17.30 15.16
CA CYS A 84 -3.82 17.35 14.13
C CYS A 84 -4.46 17.40 12.73
N TRP A 85 -4.42 18.56 12.07
CA TRP A 85 -4.76 18.65 10.66
C TRP A 85 -3.63 18.07 9.79
N ARG A 86 -3.91 16.96 9.11
CA ARG A 86 -2.93 16.29 8.25
C ARG A 86 -2.81 17.01 6.92
N HIS A 87 -1.59 17.38 6.53
CA HIS A 87 -1.34 17.67 5.12
C HIS A 87 -1.47 16.39 4.29
N SER A 88 -1.99 16.52 3.08
CA SER A 88 -2.13 15.41 2.15
C SER A 88 -1.82 15.84 0.72
N TYR A 89 -1.37 14.87 -0.07
CA TYR A 89 -1.21 15.03 -1.51
C TYR A 89 -1.49 13.71 -2.22
N GLY A 90 -1.92 13.80 -3.47
CA GLY A 90 -2.22 12.64 -4.30
C GLY A 90 -0.97 11.99 -4.89
N ARG A 91 -1.01 10.68 -5.08
CA ARG A 91 0.02 9.89 -5.77
C ARG A 91 -0.53 9.08 -6.96
N GLY A 92 -1.55 9.64 -7.61
CA GLY A 92 -2.22 9.04 -8.77
C GLY A 92 -3.22 7.95 -8.41
N VAL A 93 -3.83 7.35 -9.45
CA VAL A 93 -4.88 6.31 -9.30
C VAL A 93 -4.33 4.92 -8.97
N GLY A 94 -3.01 4.74 -9.04
CA GLY A 94 -2.35 3.45 -8.86
C GLY A 94 -2.20 2.67 -10.16
N ARG A 95 -1.28 1.70 -10.15
CA ARG A 95 -1.00 0.77 -11.24
C ARG A 95 -1.50 -0.63 -10.84
N PRO A 96 -1.97 -1.47 -11.78
CA PRO A 96 -2.28 -2.86 -11.43
C PRO A 96 -1.04 -3.61 -10.93
N LEU A 97 -1.26 -4.66 -10.14
CA LEU A 97 -0.22 -5.63 -9.80
C LEU A 97 0.40 -6.16 -11.09
N HIS A 98 1.73 -6.17 -11.16
CA HIS A 98 2.44 -6.36 -12.43
C HIS A 98 3.79 -7.07 -12.30
N ALA A 99 4.22 -7.39 -11.07
CA ALA A 99 5.48 -8.07 -10.83
C ALA A 99 5.23 -9.47 -10.27
N CYS A 100 6.15 -10.38 -10.55
CA CYS A 100 6.18 -11.70 -9.93
C CYS A 100 7.24 -11.77 -8.83
N PRO A 101 6.99 -12.53 -7.75
CA PRO A 101 7.98 -12.73 -6.69
C PRO A 101 9.11 -13.66 -7.16
N ASP A 102 10.29 -13.53 -6.57
CA ASP A 102 11.50 -14.25 -6.98
C ASP A 102 11.36 -15.77 -7.01
N HIS A 103 10.56 -16.35 -6.11
CA HIS A 103 10.33 -17.80 -6.03
C HIS A 103 9.39 -18.34 -7.12
N ALA A 104 8.68 -17.46 -7.84
CA ALA A 104 7.73 -17.81 -8.89
C ALA A 104 7.83 -16.80 -10.05
N PRO A 105 8.95 -16.77 -10.80
CA PRO A 105 9.23 -15.67 -11.73
C PRO A 105 8.47 -15.78 -13.06
N GLU A 106 7.77 -16.88 -13.35
CA GLU A 106 7.08 -17.07 -14.62
C GLU A 106 5.63 -16.60 -14.54
N GLN A 107 5.31 -15.49 -15.20
CA GLN A 107 3.95 -14.96 -15.25
C GLN A 107 3.09 -15.68 -16.30
N ASP A 108 1.90 -16.12 -15.90
CA ASP A 108 0.84 -16.52 -16.83
C ASP A 108 -0.51 -15.94 -16.34
N GLY A 109 -1.06 -15.01 -17.14
CA GLY A 109 -2.22 -14.22 -16.76
C GLY A 109 -1.96 -13.33 -15.54
N LEU A 110 -2.81 -13.48 -14.51
CA LEU A 110 -2.73 -12.74 -13.23
C LEU A 110 -1.99 -13.50 -12.13
N LEU A 111 -1.33 -14.60 -12.48
CA LEU A 111 -0.63 -15.47 -11.54
C LEU A 111 0.81 -15.68 -11.97
N CYS A 112 1.63 -15.97 -10.97
CA CYS A 112 3.06 -16.20 -11.08
C CYS A 112 3.36 -17.64 -10.66
N TYR A 113 4.19 -18.32 -11.42
CA TYR A 113 4.50 -19.73 -11.22
C TYR A 113 6.01 -19.98 -11.14
N PRO A 114 6.42 -21.06 -10.46
CA PRO A 114 7.78 -21.56 -10.55
C PRO A 114 8.14 -21.96 -11.98
N LEU A 115 9.42 -21.84 -12.33
CA LEU A 115 9.91 -22.27 -13.64
C LEU A 115 9.71 -23.79 -13.82
N CYS A 116 9.37 -24.17 -15.05
CA CYS A 116 9.34 -25.59 -15.42
C CYS A 116 10.77 -26.17 -15.52
N ARG A 117 10.88 -27.50 -15.37
CA ARG A 117 12.11 -28.26 -15.61
C ARG A 117 12.51 -28.14 -17.07
N ASP A 118 13.79 -28.35 -17.34
CA ASP A 118 14.30 -28.37 -18.70
C ASP A 118 13.53 -29.37 -19.56
N GLY A 119 13.24 -28.97 -20.81
CA GLY A 119 12.43 -29.75 -21.72
C GLY A 119 10.91 -29.62 -21.53
N TYR A 120 10.44 -28.79 -20.60
CA TYR A 120 9.01 -28.49 -20.42
C TYR A 120 8.71 -27.00 -20.69
N ASN A 121 7.48 -26.68 -21.05
CA ASN A 121 6.97 -25.31 -21.11
C ASN A 121 5.74 -25.15 -20.20
N GLY A 122 5.66 -24.03 -19.51
CA GLY A 122 4.55 -23.72 -18.64
C GLY A 122 3.32 -23.27 -19.43
N VAL A 123 2.15 -23.75 -19.00
CA VAL A 123 0.84 -23.22 -19.37
C VAL A 123 0.00 -23.25 -18.08
N GLY A 124 -0.08 -22.10 -17.42
CA GLY A 124 -0.68 -21.90 -16.13
C GLY A 124 -0.07 -22.83 -15.06
N PRO A 125 -0.88 -23.62 -14.35
CA PRO A 125 -0.41 -24.49 -13.27
C PRO A 125 0.29 -25.77 -13.75
N LEU A 126 0.34 -26.01 -15.06
CA LEU A 126 0.88 -27.23 -15.64
C LEU A 126 2.15 -26.93 -16.44
N CYS A 127 3.15 -27.79 -16.26
CA CYS A 127 4.31 -27.89 -17.14
C CYS A 127 4.06 -29.02 -18.14
N TRP A 128 4.18 -28.72 -19.43
CA TRP A 128 3.99 -29.67 -20.52
C TRP A 128 5.31 -29.98 -21.23
N GLN A 129 5.59 -31.25 -21.49
CA GLN A 129 6.82 -31.69 -22.16
C GLN A 129 6.91 -31.13 -23.58
N LYS A 130 8.00 -30.48 -23.97
CA LYS A 130 8.17 -29.92 -25.32
C LYS A 130 8.15 -31.02 -26.39
N CYS A 131 7.54 -30.71 -27.53
CA CYS A 131 7.52 -31.61 -28.69
C CYS A 131 8.87 -31.54 -29.43
N ASN A 132 9.51 -32.69 -29.65
CA ASN A 132 10.73 -32.77 -30.46
C ASN A 132 10.36 -32.87 -31.94
N ASN A 133 10.52 -31.78 -32.70
CA ASN A 133 10.26 -31.71 -34.15
C ASN A 133 8.84 -32.10 -34.59
N LEU A 134 7.87 -32.06 -33.67
CA LEU A 134 6.45 -32.30 -33.95
C LEU A 134 5.60 -31.09 -33.60
N THR A 135 4.43 -31.00 -34.21
CA THR A 135 3.46 -29.95 -33.93
C THR A 135 2.77 -30.21 -32.60
N SER A 136 2.77 -29.21 -31.72
CA SER A 136 2.03 -29.26 -30.46
C SER A 136 0.57 -28.88 -30.69
N VAL A 137 -0.35 -29.73 -30.26
CA VAL A 137 -1.81 -29.46 -30.24
C VAL A 137 -2.34 -29.39 -28.81
N GLY A 138 -1.52 -28.87 -27.89
CA GLY A 138 -1.85 -28.78 -26.48
C GLY A 138 -1.38 -30.03 -25.74
N PHE A 139 -2.27 -31.00 -25.54
CA PHE A 139 -1.99 -32.19 -24.73
C PHE A 139 -1.18 -33.28 -25.45
N ALA A 140 -1.05 -33.19 -26.77
CA ALA A 140 -0.34 -34.17 -27.60
C ALA A 140 0.65 -33.48 -28.54
N CYS A 141 1.66 -34.24 -28.93
CA CYS A 141 2.51 -33.94 -30.06
C CYS A 141 2.05 -34.77 -31.26
N MET A 142 1.92 -34.13 -32.42
CA MET A 142 1.48 -34.81 -33.64
C MET A 142 2.35 -34.44 -34.83
N ASP A 143 2.59 -35.45 -35.68
CA ASP A 143 3.06 -35.29 -37.04
C ASP A 143 2.04 -35.89 -38.00
N VAL A 144 1.72 -35.17 -39.07
CA VAL A 144 0.79 -35.62 -40.09
C VAL A 144 1.47 -35.53 -41.44
N ARG A 145 1.51 -36.65 -42.15
CA ARG A 145 2.10 -36.76 -43.48
C ARG A 145 1.09 -37.36 -44.46
N THR A 146 1.26 -37.08 -45.74
CA THR A 146 0.46 -37.70 -46.79
C THR A 146 0.96 -39.12 -47.08
N SER A 147 0.05 -40.02 -47.45
CA SER A 147 0.42 -41.37 -47.90
C SER A 147 1.23 -41.32 -49.20
N LEU A 148 2.30 -42.11 -49.29
CA LEU A 148 3.31 -42.01 -50.36
C LEU A 148 2.98 -42.80 -51.65
N ARG A 149 1.74 -43.25 -51.87
CA ARG A 149 1.36 -44.07 -53.04
C ARG A 149 0.17 -43.52 -53.82
N SER A 150 0.20 -43.76 -55.14
CA SER A 150 -0.89 -43.51 -56.07
C SER A 150 -1.85 -44.70 -56.07
N CYS A 151 -2.83 -44.69 -55.16
CA CYS A 151 -3.90 -45.69 -55.19
C CYS A 151 -4.86 -45.47 -56.37
N PRO A 152 -5.57 -46.52 -56.84
CA PRO A 152 -6.61 -46.37 -57.85
C PRO A 152 -7.66 -45.33 -57.43
N TRP A 153 -8.27 -44.67 -58.40
CA TRP A 153 -9.17 -43.54 -58.14
C TRP A 153 -10.36 -43.87 -57.22
N TYR A 154 -10.81 -45.13 -57.21
CA TYR A 154 -11.92 -45.61 -56.38
C TYR A 154 -11.50 -45.98 -54.94
N ASP A 155 -10.21 -46.12 -54.65
CA ASP A 155 -9.65 -46.38 -53.32
C ASP A 155 -8.45 -45.46 -53.05
N LYS A 156 -8.60 -44.18 -53.44
CA LYS A 156 -7.54 -43.16 -53.46
C LYS A 156 -6.78 -43.00 -52.13
N CYS A 157 -7.37 -43.47 -51.04
CA CYS A 157 -6.82 -43.40 -49.69
C CYS A 157 -6.69 -44.78 -49.00
N GLY A 158 -6.91 -45.91 -49.68
CA GLY A 158 -6.91 -47.22 -49.02
C GLY A 158 -8.00 -47.35 -47.94
N ILE A 159 -9.18 -46.76 -48.18
CA ILE A 159 -10.35 -46.79 -47.27
C ILE A 159 -10.90 -48.21 -47.18
N PHE A 160 -11.00 -48.89 -48.33
CA PHE A 160 -11.50 -50.26 -48.38
C PHE A 160 -10.39 -51.27 -48.13
N THR A 161 -9.18 -50.97 -48.59
CA THR A 161 -8.00 -51.80 -48.33
C THR A 161 -6.81 -50.95 -47.88
N ARG A 162 -6.56 -50.91 -46.56
CA ARG A 162 -5.39 -50.21 -45.96
C ARG A 162 -4.04 -50.70 -46.48
N ALA A 163 -4.01 -51.76 -47.29
CA ALA A 163 -2.82 -52.31 -47.93
C ALA A 163 -2.28 -51.44 -49.07
N CYS A 164 -3.09 -50.55 -49.68
CA CYS A 164 -2.63 -49.69 -50.76
C CYS A 164 -1.87 -48.45 -50.25
N SER A 165 -2.35 -47.82 -49.18
CA SER A 165 -1.65 -46.71 -48.53
C SER A 165 -0.53 -47.25 -47.64
N SER A 166 0.67 -46.67 -47.77
CA SER A 166 1.83 -47.05 -46.98
C SER A 166 2.35 -45.83 -46.22
N CYS A 167 2.62 -46.02 -44.94
CA CYS A 167 3.18 -45.01 -44.07
C CYS A 167 4.61 -45.37 -43.66
N PRO A 168 5.46 -44.37 -43.32
CA PRO A 168 6.76 -44.62 -42.72
C PRO A 168 6.65 -45.40 -41.41
N ALA A 169 7.75 -46.01 -40.97
CA ALA A 169 7.81 -46.66 -39.66
C ALA A 169 7.39 -45.67 -38.55
N ASN A 170 6.64 -46.16 -37.56
CA ASN A 170 6.05 -45.41 -36.45
C ASN A 170 4.91 -44.43 -36.81
N TYR A 171 4.33 -44.51 -38.02
CA TYR A 171 3.11 -43.77 -38.35
C TYR A 171 1.91 -44.72 -38.44
N THR A 172 0.81 -44.32 -37.81
CA THR A 172 -0.48 -44.99 -37.96
C THR A 172 -1.12 -44.56 -39.27
N ASN A 173 -1.59 -45.53 -40.06
CA ASN A 173 -2.24 -45.28 -41.34
C ASN A 173 -3.73 -44.99 -41.14
N PHE A 174 -4.14 -43.75 -41.42
CA PHE A 174 -5.53 -43.27 -41.40
C PHE A 174 -6.10 -43.10 -42.82
N GLY A 175 -5.51 -43.79 -43.79
CA GLY A 175 -5.89 -43.77 -45.19
C GLY A 175 -5.00 -42.82 -46.01
N CYS A 176 -5.52 -41.63 -46.32
CA CYS A 176 -4.75 -40.60 -47.04
C CYS A 176 -3.71 -39.89 -46.15
N LEU A 177 -3.82 -40.07 -44.83
CA LEU A 177 -2.97 -39.45 -43.84
C LEU A 177 -2.24 -40.52 -43.04
N CYS A 178 -0.96 -40.28 -42.81
CA CYS A 178 -0.11 -40.99 -41.88
C CYS A 178 0.05 -40.10 -40.65
N GLY A 179 -0.42 -40.56 -39.49
CA GLY A 179 -0.34 -39.81 -38.25
C GLY A 179 0.59 -40.48 -37.24
N HIS A 180 1.54 -39.72 -36.70
CA HIS A 180 2.30 -40.11 -35.53
C HIS A 180 1.86 -39.20 -34.38
N PHE A 181 1.30 -39.78 -33.32
CA PHE A 181 0.77 -39.05 -32.19
C PHE A 181 1.24 -39.68 -30.89
N TYR A 182 1.64 -38.86 -29.93
CA TYR A 182 1.86 -39.29 -28.55
C TYR A 182 1.41 -38.20 -27.58
N PHE A 183 0.93 -38.64 -26.42
CA PHE A 183 0.54 -37.76 -25.33
C PHE A 183 1.80 -37.17 -24.69
N ARG A 184 1.74 -35.89 -24.36
CA ARG A 184 2.84 -35.19 -23.69
C ARG A 184 2.80 -35.53 -22.21
N ASP A 185 3.97 -35.78 -21.64
CA ASP A 185 4.07 -35.81 -20.19
C ASP A 185 3.75 -34.43 -19.61
N SER A 186 3.10 -34.42 -18.46
CA SER A 186 2.79 -33.19 -17.73
C SER A 186 2.91 -33.39 -16.24
N TYR A 187 3.23 -32.30 -15.55
CA TYR A 187 3.21 -32.28 -14.09
C TYR A 187 2.76 -30.90 -13.60
N SER A 188 2.17 -30.87 -12.42
CA SER A 188 1.73 -29.63 -11.78
C SER A 188 2.89 -28.89 -11.13
N ARG A 189 2.86 -27.55 -11.20
CA ARG A 189 3.81 -26.66 -10.51
C ARG A 189 3.14 -25.76 -9.46
N GLY A 190 2.00 -26.21 -8.94
CA GLY A 190 1.18 -25.47 -7.96
C GLY A 190 0.11 -24.60 -8.61
N ILE A 191 -0.73 -23.98 -7.78
CA ILE A 191 -1.84 -23.11 -8.20
C ILE A 191 -1.37 -21.72 -8.66
N GLY A 192 -0.12 -21.36 -8.39
CA GLY A 192 0.45 -20.04 -8.66
C GLY A 192 0.29 -19.09 -7.47
N THR A 193 1.15 -18.08 -7.44
CA THR A 193 1.14 -16.97 -6.47
C THR A 193 0.56 -15.74 -7.16
N PRO A 194 -0.23 -14.89 -6.47
CA PRO A 194 -0.72 -13.66 -7.08
C PRO A 194 0.43 -12.74 -7.50
N LEU A 195 0.17 -11.90 -8.51
CA LEU A 195 1.03 -10.78 -8.84
C LEU A 195 1.20 -9.86 -7.61
N VAL A 196 2.34 -9.18 -7.56
CA VAL A 196 2.69 -8.21 -6.52
C VAL A 196 3.12 -6.89 -7.18
N CYS A 197 3.35 -5.89 -6.35
CA CYS A 197 4.05 -4.68 -6.78
C CYS A 197 5.56 -4.92 -6.85
N SER A 198 6.23 -4.26 -7.79
CA SER A 198 7.69 -4.22 -7.78
C SER A 198 8.20 -3.41 -6.58
N ASP A 199 9.45 -3.64 -6.18
CA ASP A 199 10.07 -3.05 -4.98
C ASP A 199 10.07 -1.52 -4.93
N SER A 200 9.88 -0.85 -6.08
CA SER A 200 9.78 0.61 -6.20
C SER A 200 8.42 1.17 -5.80
N TYR A 201 7.41 0.33 -5.61
CA TYR A 201 6.02 0.74 -5.32
C TYR A 201 5.57 0.31 -3.93
N GLU A 202 4.56 0.98 -3.40
CA GLU A 202 3.81 0.60 -2.21
C GLU A 202 2.50 -0.06 -2.64
N GLN A 203 2.27 -1.29 -2.17
CA GLN A 203 1.05 -2.05 -2.48
C GLN A 203 -0.06 -1.68 -1.50
N ASP A 204 -1.20 -1.23 -2.03
CA ASP A 204 -2.44 -1.09 -1.28
C ASP A 204 -3.56 -1.84 -2.00
N GLY A 205 -4.01 -2.93 -1.39
CA GLY A 205 -4.95 -3.87 -2.00
C GLY A 205 -4.40 -4.48 -3.31
N ALA A 206 -5.14 -4.25 -4.40
CA ALA A 206 -4.82 -4.74 -5.74
C ALA A 206 -4.09 -3.71 -6.63
N LEU A 207 -3.58 -2.63 -6.04
CA LEU A 207 -2.93 -1.54 -6.76
C LEU A 207 -1.56 -1.20 -6.17
N CYS A 208 -0.67 -0.76 -7.04
CA CYS A 208 0.68 -0.31 -6.76
C CYS A 208 0.74 1.20 -6.91
N TYR A 209 1.13 1.89 -5.85
CA TYR A 209 1.27 3.34 -5.86
C TYR A 209 2.73 3.73 -5.65
N ASP A 210 3.11 4.91 -6.13
CA ASP A 210 4.44 5.44 -5.83
C ASP A 210 4.63 5.58 -4.32
N LYS A 211 5.86 5.41 -3.82
CA LYS A 211 6.12 5.56 -2.39
C LYS A 211 5.87 7.01 -1.96
N CYS A 212 5.26 7.17 -0.78
CA CYS A 212 5.10 8.50 -0.20
C CYS A 212 6.47 9.09 0.22
N ASN A 213 6.52 10.42 0.31
CA ASN A 213 7.67 11.15 0.83
C ASN A 213 7.88 10.82 2.30
N ASP A 214 9.10 11.08 2.79
CA ASP A 214 9.41 10.96 4.20
C ASP A 214 8.39 11.71 5.06
N LYS A 215 7.97 11.06 6.15
CA LYS A 215 6.95 11.53 7.10
C LYS A 215 5.49 11.50 6.60
N TYR A 216 5.20 10.80 5.52
CA TYR A 216 3.84 10.51 5.09
C TYR A 216 3.58 9.00 5.10
N ASN A 217 2.32 8.61 5.29
CA ASN A 217 1.86 7.24 5.06
C ASN A 217 0.89 7.18 3.89
N GLY A 218 1.00 6.14 3.08
CA GLY A 218 0.12 5.91 1.96
C GLY A 218 -1.19 5.25 2.39
N VAL A 219 -2.33 5.83 1.99
CA VAL A 219 -3.63 5.14 2.01
C VAL A 219 -4.29 5.35 0.65
N GLY A 220 -4.31 4.30 -0.15
CA GLY A 220 -4.81 4.28 -1.53
C GLY A 220 -4.14 5.37 -2.39
N PRO A 221 -4.88 6.25 -3.05
CA PRO A 221 -4.29 7.29 -3.91
C PRO A 221 -3.70 8.48 -3.14
N VAL A 222 -3.80 8.54 -1.81
CA VAL A 222 -3.44 9.73 -1.02
C VAL A 222 -2.34 9.43 -0.01
N CYS A 223 -1.33 10.29 0.03
CA CYS A 223 -0.31 10.31 1.08
C CYS A 223 -0.78 11.26 2.20
N TRP A 224 -0.77 10.79 3.43
CA TRP A 224 -1.17 11.57 4.61
C TRP A 224 0.02 11.80 5.53
N GLN A 225 0.21 13.03 6.00
CA GLN A 225 1.31 13.37 6.89
C GLN A 225 1.18 12.66 8.24
N TYR A 226 2.26 12.17 8.84
CA TYR A 226 2.20 11.66 10.23
C TYR A 226 1.88 12.77 11.22
N CYS A 227 1.00 12.45 12.17
CA CYS A 227 0.71 13.29 13.33
C CYS A 227 1.48 12.82 14.56
N PRO A 228 1.87 13.74 15.46
CA PRO A 228 2.38 13.36 16.78
C PRO A 228 1.28 12.69 17.60
N ILE A 229 1.65 11.65 18.35
CA ILE A 229 0.73 10.78 19.14
C ILE A 229 -0.02 11.58 20.23
N THR A 230 0.51 12.76 20.60
CA THR A 230 -0.06 13.64 21.63
C THR A 230 -1.30 14.40 21.20
N GLN A 231 -1.68 14.35 19.92
CA GLN A 231 -2.86 15.03 19.38
C GLN A 231 -3.81 14.02 18.73
N PRO A 232 -5.12 14.05 19.03
CA PRO A 232 -6.10 13.27 18.28
C PRO A 232 -6.18 13.79 16.83
N VAL A 233 -6.49 12.86 15.92
CA VAL A 233 -6.51 13.06 14.46
C VAL A 233 -7.94 13.19 13.94
#